data_AF-E9FVC3-F1
#
_entry.id   AF-E9FVC3-F1
#
_cell.length_a   1.000
_cell.length_b   1.000
_cell.length_c   1.000
_cell.angle_alpha   90.00
_cell.angle_beta   90.00
_cell.angle_gamma   90.00
#
_symmetry.space_group_name_H-M   'P 1'
#
loop_
_entity.id
_entity.type
_entity.pdbx_description
1 polymer ?
#
loop_
_entity_poly.entity_id
_entity_poly.type
_entity_poly.pdbx_seq_one_letter_code
_entity_poly.pdbx_strand_id
1 'polypeptide(L)'
;MDNISFVPTTASVFSNKLSKVGPTGSVRALSHLNLRTTSARLSTFQRWEQSAPNSPTPQALSSAGFIYRGVGDHTQCFTCLVVLSQWHIDHDPDLEHRRHSPSCEFVLNRERESRNNNHSRPISDLSDGDINLLSVAPAKDDRHSTEASLCKICYSHDMSILFRPCGHLLTCKSCADQLSHCPICRCPIFEKIRAFVSFE
;
A
#
# COMPACT_ATOMS: atom_id res chain seq x y z
N MET A 1 18.52 -43.59 -10.88
CA MET A 1 17.96 -43.04 -9.64
C MET A 1 18.32 -41.58 -9.62
N ASP A 2 17.28 -40.78 -9.73
CA ASP A 2 17.27 -39.53 -10.48
C ASP A 2 18.01 -38.40 -9.76
N ASN A 3 19.00 -37.87 -10.46
CA ASN A 3 19.73 -36.69 -10.06
C ASN A 3 18.91 -35.48 -10.50
N ILE A 4 17.92 -35.10 -9.68
CA ILE A 4 17.13 -33.88 -9.89
C ILE A 4 18.06 -32.71 -9.57
N SER A 5 18.78 -32.26 -10.58
CA SER A 5 19.45 -30.97 -10.58
C SER A 5 18.38 -29.90 -10.41
N PHE A 6 18.35 -29.29 -9.23
CA PHE A 6 17.57 -28.09 -8.95
C PHE A 6 18.15 -26.97 -9.81
N VAL A 7 17.57 -26.78 -11.00
CA VAL A 7 17.90 -25.66 -11.87
C VAL A 7 17.27 -24.42 -11.24
N PRO A 8 18.03 -23.40 -10.80
CA PRO A 8 17.43 -22.15 -10.40
C PRO A 8 16.90 -21.51 -11.68
N THR A 9 15.59 -21.53 -11.88
CA THR A 9 14.96 -20.86 -13.02
C THR A 9 15.18 -19.36 -12.84
N THR A 10 16.14 -18.79 -13.56
CA THR A 10 16.43 -17.34 -13.59
C THR A 10 15.37 -16.54 -14.35
N ALA A 11 14.09 -16.94 -14.29
CA ALA A 11 13.01 -16.19 -14.91
C ALA A 11 12.76 -14.94 -14.05
N SER A 12 13.30 -13.79 -14.49
CA SER A 12 13.06 -12.53 -13.78
C SER A 12 11.64 -12.04 -14.07
N VAL A 13 10.90 -11.67 -13.05
CA VAL A 13 9.61 -10.99 -13.21
C VAL A 13 9.82 -9.69 -13.98
N PHE A 14 9.01 -9.48 -15.02
CA PHE A 14 9.08 -8.26 -15.80
C PHE A 14 8.23 -7.19 -15.16
N SER A 15 8.77 -5.96 -15.06
CA SER A 15 8.05 -4.83 -14.51
C SER A 15 7.83 -3.74 -15.55
N ASN A 16 6.63 -3.18 -15.56
CA ASN A 16 6.32 -1.96 -16.28
C ASN A 16 5.60 -0.98 -15.35
N LYS A 17 6.13 0.23 -15.20
CA LYS A 17 5.54 1.25 -14.33
C LYS A 17 4.64 2.14 -15.16
N LEU A 18 3.33 1.91 -15.07
CA LEU A 18 2.37 2.80 -15.69
C LEU A 18 2.36 4.14 -14.94
N SER A 19 2.53 5.24 -15.68
CA SER A 19 2.29 6.58 -15.16
C SER A 19 0.84 6.69 -14.68
N LYS A 20 0.62 7.43 -13.59
CA LYS A 20 -0.72 7.74 -13.04
C LYS A 20 -1.62 8.49 -14.05
N VAL A 21 -1.07 8.92 -15.19
CA VAL A 21 -1.74 9.68 -16.24
C VAL A 21 -1.47 8.99 -17.58
N GLY A 22 -2.53 8.50 -18.22
CA GLY A 22 -2.47 8.06 -19.61
C GLY A 22 -2.61 9.27 -20.57
N PRO A 23 -2.18 9.14 -21.83
CA PRO A 23 -2.21 10.23 -22.83
C PRO A 23 -3.60 10.79 -23.15
N THR A 24 -4.68 10.15 -22.67
CA THR A 24 -6.07 10.58 -22.86
C THR A 24 -6.77 11.01 -21.57
N GLY A 25 -6.08 11.14 -20.43
CA GLY A 25 -6.71 11.57 -19.17
C GLY A 25 -7.77 10.60 -18.60
N SER A 26 -8.00 9.45 -19.25
CA SER A 26 -8.89 8.41 -18.73
C SER A 26 -8.16 7.65 -17.63
N VAL A 27 -8.48 7.97 -16.39
CA VAL A 27 -8.16 7.10 -15.24
C VAL A 27 -8.82 5.76 -15.53
N ARG A 28 -8.02 4.71 -15.67
CA ARG A 28 -8.50 3.34 -15.96
C ARG A 28 -9.65 2.97 -15.02
N ALA A 29 -10.61 2.22 -15.53
CA ALA A 29 -11.94 1.84 -14.99
C ALA A 29 -12.01 1.25 -13.55
N LEU A 30 -10.92 1.28 -12.79
CA LEU A 30 -10.79 0.78 -11.43
C LEU A 30 -10.97 1.86 -10.36
N SER A 31 -11.09 3.14 -10.74
CA SER A 31 -11.24 4.28 -9.82
C SER A 31 -12.51 4.23 -8.96
N HIS A 32 -13.53 3.46 -9.36
CA HIS A 32 -14.78 3.30 -8.61
C HIS A 32 -14.79 2.11 -7.65
N LEU A 33 -13.80 1.21 -7.74
CA LEU A 33 -13.70 0.04 -6.88
C LEU A 33 -12.77 0.36 -5.69
N ASN A 34 -13.28 0.21 -4.47
CA ASN A 34 -12.45 0.35 -3.27
C ASN A 34 -11.53 -0.88 -3.12
N LEU A 35 -10.39 -0.85 -3.80
CA LEU A 35 -9.39 -1.93 -3.82
C LEU A 35 -8.45 -1.94 -2.59
N ARG A 36 -8.80 -1.19 -1.53
CA ARG A 36 -8.02 -1.14 -0.28
C ARG A 36 -8.05 -2.49 0.45
N THR A 37 -9.13 -3.25 0.36
CA THR A 37 -9.25 -4.55 1.03
C THR A 37 -8.69 -5.68 0.16
N THR A 38 -8.09 -6.70 0.79
CA THR A 38 -7.59 -7.90 0.10
C THR A 38 -8.70 -8.64 -0.65
N SER A 39 -9.90 -8.73 -0.05
CA SER A 39 -11.07 -9.35 -0.69
C SER A 39 -11.50 -8.64 -1.98
N ALA A 40 -11.51 -7.31 -1.99
CA ALA A 40 -11.82 -6.54 -3.20
C ALA A 40 -10.77 -6.71 -4.31
N ARG A 41 -9.50 -6.96 -3.95
CA ARG A 41 -8.47 -7.29 -4.93
C ARG A 41 -8.62 -8.72 -5.44
N LEU A 42 -8.94 -9.66 -4.56
CA LEU A 42 -9.16 -11.06 -4.89
C LEU A 42 -10.30 -11.25 -5.91
N SER A 43 -11.37 -10.46 -5.80
CA SER A 43 -12.49 -10.53 -6.75
C SER A 43 -12.11 -10.20 -8.20
N THR A 44 -10.94 -9.57 -8.43
CA THR A 44 -10.43 -9.29 -9.78
C THR A 44 -9.86 -10.53 -10.48
N PHE A 45 -9.49 -11.58 -9.74
CA PHE A 45 -8.82 -12.79 -10.27
C PHE A 45 -9.78 -13.80 -10.91
N GLN A 46 -10.86 -13.33 -11.53
CA GLN A 46 -11.75 -14.20 -12.30
C GLN A 46 -10.98 -14.89 -13.43
N ARG A 47 -11.10 -16.22 -13.52
CA ARG A 47 -10.44 -17.04 -14.56
C ARG A 47 -8.90 -17.00 -14.54
N TRP A 48 -8.30 -16.64 -13.39
CA TRP A 48 -6.84 -16.57 -13.24
C TRP A 48 -6.14 -17.88 -13.57
N GLU A 49 -6.61 -18.99 -12.99
CA GLU A 49 -6.00 -20.32 -13.17
C GLU A 49 -5.99 -20.76 -14.64
N GLN A 50 -6.98 -20.34 -15.44
CA GLN A 50 -7.00 -20.61 -16.88
C GLN A 50 -6.05 -19.69 -17.66
N SER A 51 -5.81 -18.48 -17.17
CA SER A 51 -5.00 -17.45 -17.87
C SER A 51 -3.52 -17.56 -17.52
N ALA A 52 -3.20 -18.03 -16.31
CA ALA A 52 -1.86 -18.05 -15.71
C ALA A 52 -1.70 -19.28 -14.79
N PRO A 53 -1.70 -20.52 -15.33
CA PRO A 53 -1.72 -21.74 -14.53
C PRO A 53 -0.43 -22.00 -13.72
N ASN A 54 0.70 -21.42 -14.13
CA ASN A 54 2.01 -21.62 -13.49
C ASN A 54 2.44 -20.42 -12.66
N SER A 55 1.50 -19.66 -12.12
CA SER A 55 1.75 -18.41 -11.39
C SER A 55 1.27 -18.51 -9.93
N PRO A 56 1.69 -17.61 -9.03
CA PRO A 56 1.27 -17.63 -7.63
C PRO A 56 -0.26 -17.54 -7.48
N THR A 57 -0.75 -17.99 -6.33
CA THR A 57 -2.20 -18.04 -6.08
C THR A 57 -2.82 -16.64 -6.07
N PRO A 58 -4.07 -16.48 -6.51
CA PRO A 58 -4.81 -15.23 -6.38
C PRO A 58 -4.78 -14.63 -4.97
N GLN A 59 -4.82 -15.47 -3.94
CA GLN A 59 -4.77 -15.09 -2.53
C GLN A 59 -3.42 -14.47 -2.16
N ALA A 60 -2.30 -15.08 -2.57
CA ALA A 60 -0.96 -14.55 -2.34
C ALA A 60 -0.76 -13.21 -3.06
N LEU A 61 -1.10 -13.15 -4.36
CA LEU A 61 -1.00 -11.92 -5.16
C LEU A 61 -1.86 -10.79 -4.58
N SER A 62 -3.11 -11.09 -4.23
CA SER A 62 -4.02 -10.12 -3.61
C SER A 62 -3.49 -9.65 -2.26
N SER A 63 -2.95 -10.56 -1.46
CA SER A 63 -2.39 -10.21 -0.15
C SER A 63 -1.16 -9.31 -0.27
N ALA A 64 -0.33 -9.48 -1.31
CA ALA A 64 0.81 -8.62 -1.63
C ALA A 64 0.43 -7.28 -2.30
N GLY A 65 -0.87 -6.99 -2.44
CA GLY A 65 -1.36 -5.71 -2.95
C GLY A 65 -1.62 -5.70 -4.47
N PHE A 66 -1.68 -6.85 -5.13
CA PHE A 66 -1.95 -6.93 -6.56
C PHE A 66 -3.43 -7.16 -6.90
N ILE A 67 -3.84 -6.67 -8.06
CA ILE A 67 -5.07 -7.03 -8.76
C ILE A 67 -4.73 -7.71 -10.09
N TYR A 68 -5.65 -8.49 -10.63
CA TYR A 68 -5.54 -9.04 -11.98
C TYR A 68 -6.05 -8.05 -13.03
N ARG A 69 -5.32 -7.92 -14.14
CA ARG A 69 -5.69 -7.03 -15.26
C ARG A 69 -6.61 -7.69 -16.30
N GLY A 70 -6.92 -8.98 -16.17
CA GLY A 70 -7.76 -9.70 -17.12
C GLY A 70 -7.05 -10.24 -18.37
N VAL A 71 -5.71 -10.14 -18.44
CA VAL A 71 -4.93 -10.63 -19.58
C VAL A 71 -3.64 -11.33 -19.15
N GLY A 72 -3.46 -12.57 -19.61
CA GLY A 72 -2.31 -13.42 -19.28
C GLY A 72 -2.11 -13.53 -17.77
N ASP A 73 -0.87 -13.31 -17.32
CA ASP A 73 -0.48 -13.27 -15.91
C ASP A 73 -0.24 -11.85 -15.39
N HIS A 74 -0.75 -10.82 -16.07
CA HIS A 74 -0.43 -9.44 -15.73
C HIS A 74 -1.17 -9.02 -14.46
N THR A 75 -0.40 -8.69 -13.43
CA THR A 75 -0.90 -8.16 -12.17
C THR A 75 -0.49 -6.70 -11.99
N GLN A 76 -1.27 -5.93 -11.23
CA GLN A 76 -0.98 -4.52 -10.97
C GLN A 76 -1.14 -4.20 -9.50
N CYS A 77 -0.18 -3.48 -8.90
CA CYS A 77 -0.34 -2.97 -7.55
C CYS A 77 -1.42 -1.88 -7.52
N PHE A 78 -2.37 -1.97 -6.58
CA PHE A 78 -3.43 -0.95 -6.45
C PHE A 78 -2.91 0.42 -5.98
N THR A 79 -1.75 0.48 -5.34
CA THR A 79 -1.16 1.70 -4.76
C THR A 79 -0.13 2.35 -5.68
N CYS A 80 0.93 1.63 -6.04
CA CYS A 80 2.03 2.19 -6.83
C CYS A 80 1.87 1.99 -8.34
N LEU A 81 0.85 1.22 -8.76
CA LEU A 81 0.51 0.93 -10.16
C LEU A 81 1.59 0.16 -10.94
N VAL A 82 2.63 -0.37 -10.28
CA VAL A 82 3.59 -1.28 -10.91
C VAL A 82 2.84 -2.47 -11.48
N VAL A 83 3.11 -2.81 -12.74
CA VAL A 83 2.59 -4.00 -13.39
C VAL A 83 3.70 -5.04 -13.42
N LEU A 84 3.38 -6.24 -12.93
CA LEU A 84 4.28 -7.38 -12.96
C LEU A 84 3.69 -8.50 -13.82
N SER A 85 4.54 -9.18 -14.58
CA SER A 85 4.19 -10.34 -15.41
C SER A 85 5.39 -11.27 -15.57
N GLN A 86 5.17 -12.42 -16.23
CA GLN A 86 6.05 -13.59 -16.24
C GLN A 86 6.26 -14.17 -14.83
N TRP A 87 5.14 -14.35 -14.13
CA TRP A 87 5.08 -14.99 -12.83
C TRP A 87 5.30 -16.49 -12.94
N HIS A 88 6.19 -17.00 -12.10
CA HIS A 88 6.34 -18.42 -11.85
C HIS A 88 5.79 -18.77 -10.46
N ILE A 89 5.37 -20.02 -10.26
CA ILE A 89 4.66 -20.48 -9.06
C ILE A 89 5.49 -20.37 -7.77
N ASP A 90 6.82 -20.35 -7.90
CA ASP A 90 7.78 -20.20 -6.79
C ASP A 90 8.10 -18.73 -6.45
N HIS A 91 7.66 -17.77 -7.26
CA HIS A 91 7.90 -16.36 -6.98
C HIS A 91 7.03 -15.89 -5.82
N ASP A 92 7.66 -15.23 -4.84
CA ASP A 92 6.98 -14.59 -3.72
C ASP A 92 6.46 -13.19 -4.14
N PRO A 93 5.13 -12.96 -4.15
CA PRO A 93 4.59 -11.69 -4.58
C PRO A 93 5.00 -10.48 -3.73
N ASP A 94 5.17 -10.64 -2.42
CA ASP A 94 5.59 -9.55 -1.53
C ASP A 94 7.04 -9.15 -1.80
N LEU A 95 7.93 -10.13 -2.01
CA LEU A 95 9.33 -9.87 -2.38
C LEU A 95 9.46 -9.22 -3.75
N GLU A 96 8.74 -9.73 -4.76
CA GLU A 96 8.78 -9.16 -6.11
C GLU A 96 8.17 -7.75 -6.14
N HIS A 97 7.13 -7.48 -5.35
CA HIS A 97 6.60 -6.12 -5.20
C HIS A 97 7.65 -5.17 -4.62
N ARG A 98 8.32 -5.56 -3.52
CA ARG A 98 9.39 -4.75 -2.92
C ARG A 98 10.54 -4.52 -3.90
N ARG A 99 10.96 -5.56 -4.63
CA ARG A 99 12.06 -5.49 -5.59
C ARG A 99 11.80 -4.49 -6.71
N HIS A 100 10.60 -4.51 -7.28
CA HIS A 100 10.24 -3.68 -8.43
C HIS A 100 9.65 -2.32 -8.07
N SER A 101 9.22 -2.11 -6.82
CA SER A 101 8.66 -0.85 -6.34
C SER A 101 8.96 -0.63 -4.84
N PRO A 102 10.23 -0.46 -4.46
CA PRO A 102 10.65 -0.35 -3.05
C PRO A 102 10.10 0.90 -2.35
N SER A 103 9.72 1.93 -3.11
CA SER A 103 9.10 3.15 -2.59
C SER A 103 7.56 3.10 -2.57
N CYS A 104 6.96 1.92 -2.79
CA CYS A 104 5.50 1.77 -2.73
C CYS A 104 5.00 1.94 -1.29
N GLU A 105 4.03 2.82 -1.08
CA GLU A 105 3.45 3.07 0.26
C GLU A 105 2.88 1.79 0.90
N PHE A 106 2.28 0.90 0.11
CA PHE A 106 1.80 -0.40 0.59
C PHE A 106 2.95 -1.27 1.14
N VAL A 107 4.06 -1.35 0.41
CA VAL A 107 5.26 -2.10 0.83
C VAL A 107 5.86 -1.49 2.09
N LEU A 108 6.02 -0.17 2.12
CA LEU A 108 6.59 0.55 3.26
C LEU A 108 5.75 0.41 4.53
N ASN A 109 4.42 0.46 4.43
CA ASN A 109 3.53 0.29 5.58
C ASN A 109 3.61 -1.15 6.13
N ARG A 110 3.64 -2.16 5.26
CA ARG A 110 3.77 -3.56 5.68
C ARG A 110 5.07 -3.83 6.43
N GLU A 111 6.18 -3.25 5.98
CA GLU A 111 7.48 -3.37 6.66
C GLU A 111 7.52 -2.68 8.03
N ARG A 112 6.75 -1.61 8.22
CA ARG A 112 6.62 -0.94 9.52
C ARG A 112 5.80 -1.80 10.48
N GLU A 113 4.70 -2.37 10.01
CA GLU A 113 3.88 -3.30 10.79
C GLU A 113 4.67 -4.53 11.23
N SER A 114 5.46 -5.14 10.34
CA SER A 114 6.33 -6.26 10.70
C SER A 114 7.37 -5.89 11.77
N ARG A 115 7.94 -4.67 11.72
CA ARG A 115 8.88 -4.20 12.75
C ARG A 115 8.20 -3.95 14.09
N ASN A 116 7.00 -3.39 14.10
CA ASN A 116 6.25 -3.15 15.32
C ASN A 116 5.82 -4.46 16.00
N ASN A 117 5.48 -5.49 15.20
CA ASN A 117 5.16 -6.82 15.72
C ASN A 117 6.37 -7.55 16.32
N ASN A 118 7.60 -7.13 15.96
CA ASN A 118 8.84 -7.67 16.52
C ASN A 118 9.25 -7.04 17.87
N HIS A 119 8.53 -6.03 18.38
CA HIS A 119 8.71 -5.52 19.76
C HIS A 119 7.91 -6.31 20.81
N SER A 120 7.24 -7.38 20.39
CA SER A 120 6.58 -8.35 21.27
C SER A 120 7.38 -9.65 21.37
N ARG A 121 8.73 -9.60 21.43
CA ARG A 121 9.48 -10.79 21.85
C ARG A 121 9.21 -10.98 23.35
N PRO A 122 8.74 -12.16 23.81
CA PRO A 122 8.62 -12.42 25.24
C PRO A 122 10.00 -12.26 25.89
N ILE A 123 10.02 -11.66 27.09
CA ILE A 123 11.24 -11.37 27.89
C ILE A 123 12.10 -12.63 28.14
N SER A 124 11.56 -13.82 27.93
CA SER A 124 12.23 -15.11 28.14
C SER A 124 13.45 -15.38 27.26
N ASP A 125 13.69 -14.57 26.22
CA ASP A 125 14.77 -14.80 25.22
C ASP A 125 15.93 -13.80 25.29
N LEU A 126 16.03 -12.98 26.35
CA LEU A 126 17.16 -12.05 26.54
C LEU A 126 18.29 -12.73 27.33
N SER A 127 19.49 -12.80 26.74
CA SER A 127 20.71 -13.19 27.46
C SER A 127 21.31 -12.00 28.20
N ASP A 128 22.02 -12.25 29.31
CA ASP A 128 22.57 -11.29 30.29
C ASP A 128 23.42 -10.11 29.73
N GLY A 129 23.71 -10.07 28.44
CA GLY A 129 24.53 -9.03 27.81
C GLY A 129 23.78 -7.75 27.41
N ASP A 130 22.45 -7.75 27.34
CA ASP A 130 21.69 -6.64 26.71
C ASP A 130 21.21 -5.55 27.68
N ILE A 131 21.56 -5.63 28.97
CA ILE A 131 21.06 -4.72 30.02
C ILE A 131 21.59 -3.28 29.87
N ASN A 132 22.60 -3.04 29.04
CA ASN A 132 23.28 -1.73 28.97
C ASN A 132 22.82 -0.80 27.84
N LEU A 133 21.62 -1.00 27.28
CA LEU A 133 20.96 0.01 26.42
C LEU A 133 19.70 0.63 27.07
N LEU A 134 19.47 0.35 28.35
CA LEU A 134 18.36 0.88 29.16
C LEU A 134 18.86 1.92 30.16
N SER A 135 19.28 3.10 29.70
CA SER A 135 19.34 4.37 30.45
C SER A 135 20.02 5.41 29.56
N VAL A 136 19.42 6.53 29.18
CA VAL A 136 18.97 7.62 30.05
C VAL A 136 17.86 8.37 29.30
N ALA A 137 16.66 8.44 29.90
CA ALA A 137 15.63 9.37 29.46
C ALA A 137 16.09 10.82 29.69
N PRO A 138 15.54 11.77 28.94
CA PRO A 138 14.99 12.92 29.64
C PRO A 138 13.48 12.90 29.48
N ALA A 139 12.79 12.73 30.60
CA ALA A 139 11.46 13.27 30.76
C ALA A 139 11.50 14.76 30.41
N LYS A 140 10.86 15.14 29.31
CA LYS A 140 10.50 16.52 28.99
C LYS A 140 9.04 16.52 28.55
N ASP A 141 8.23 16.88 29.54
CA ASP A 141 7.07 17.77 29.53
C ASP A 141 6.32 18.05 28.22
N ASP A 142 5.03 18.33 28.41
CA ASP A 142 4.17 19.16 27.57
C ASP A 142 3.39 18.56 26.38
N ARG A 143 2.08 18.41 26.64
CA ARG A 143 0.95 18.91 25.82
C ARG A 143 0.83 18.39 24.37
N HIS A 144 -0.21 17.56 24.18
CA HIS A 144 -1.02 17.43 22.96
C HIS A 144 -0.25 17.09 21.66
N SER A 145 -0.15 15.79 21.38
CA SER A 145 0.27 15.25 20.09
C SER A 145 -0.84 15.44 19.04
N THR A 146 -1.03 16.66 18.51
CA THR A 146 -2.12 16.97 17.56
C THR A 146 -1.71 17.61 16.24
N GLU A 147 -0.42 17.84 15.95
CA GLU A 147 -0.02 18.40 14.64
C GLU A 147 -0.34 17.48 13.45
N ALA A 148 -0.31 16.16 13.67
CA ALA A 148 -0.62 15.18 12.63
C ALA A 148 -2.08 15.29 12.13
N SER A 149 -3.01 15.73 12.99
CA SER A 149 -4.46 15.76 12.75
C SER A 149 -4.97 17.12 12.25
N LEU A 150 -4.13 18.15 12.23
CA LEU A 150 -4.49 19.48 11.76
C LEU A 150 -4.49 19.60 10.23
N CYS A 151 -5.39 20.44 9.72
CA CYS A 151 -5.49 20.83 8.34
C CYS A 151 -4.15 21.35 7.83
N LYS A 152 -3.64 20.75 6.76
CA LYS A 152 -2.33 21.08 6.19
C LYS A 152 -2.30 22.37 5.35
N ILE A 153 -3.39 23.14 5.38
CA ILE A 153 -3.49 24.45 4.70
C ILE A 153 -3.46 25.57 5.74
N CYS A 154 -4.41 25.57 6.68
CA CYS A 154 -4.45 26.60 7.72
C CYS A 154 -3.63 26.25 8.96
N TYR A 155 -3.33 24.98 9.20
CA TYR A 155 -2.71 24.48 10.44
C TYR A 155 -3.45 24.92 11.72
N SER A 156 -4.72 25.31 11.61
CA SER A 156 -5.51 25.87 12.72
C SER A 156 -6.68 25.00 13.16
N HIS A 157 -7.19 24.14 12.28
CA HIS A 157 -8.39 23.34 12.51
C HIS A 157 -8.14 21.89 12.09
N ASP A 158 -8.85 20.95 12.70
CA ASP A 158 -8.71 19.53 12.38
C ASP A 158 -9.12 19.18 10.95
N MET A 159 -8.39 18.21 10.39
CA MET A 159 -8.74 17.57 9.13
C MET A 159 -10.09 16.87 9.28
N SER A 160 -11.03 17.25 8.44
CA SER A 160 -12.41 16.75 8.51
C SER A 160 -13.03 16.52 7.15
N ILE A 161 -12.36 16.88 6.05
CA ILE A 161 -12.92 16.75 4.70
C ILE A 161 -12.12 15.76 3.85
N LEU A 162 -12.84 14.76 3.33
CA LEU A 162 -12.40 13.80 2.34
C LEU A 162 -12.82 14.26 0.93
N PHE A 163 -11.89 14.32 -0.02
CA PHE A 163 -12.19 14.71 -1.40
C PHE A 163 -12.52 13.53 -2.30
N ARG A 164 -13.66 13.56 -2.99
CA ARG A 164 -14.07 12.55 -3.99
C ARG A 164 -13.69 13.02 -5.40
N PRO A 165 -13.23 12.12 -6.29
CA PRO A 165 -13.13 10.66 -6.13
C PRO A 165 -11.84 10.18 -5.43
N CYS A 166 -10.86 11.04 -5.18
CA CYS A 166 -9.50 10.60 -4.81
C CYS A 166 -9.32 10.04 -3.39
N GLY A 167 -10.21 10.35 -2.45
CA GLY A 167 -10.19 9.86 -1.08
C GLY A 167 -9.11 10.48 -0.17
N HIS A 168 -8.51 11.62 -0.52
CA HIS A 168 -7.53 12.28 0.36
C HIS A 168 -8.23 13.12 1.43
N LEU A 169 -7.80 12.95 2.70
CA LEU A 169 -8.24 13.69 3.88
C LEU A 169 -7.08 14.58 4.35
N LEU A 170 -7.16 15.89 4.09
CA LEU A 170 -6.05 16.82 4.42
C LEU A 170 -6.49 18.21 4.92
N THR A 171 -7.78 18.55 4.79
CA THR A 171 -8.27 19.89 5.07
C THR A 171 -9.41 19.90 6.09
N CYS A 172 -9.53 21.03 6.80
CA CYS A 172 -10.76 21.40 7.48
C CYS A 172 -11.82 21.86 6.46
N LYS A 173 -13.05 22.08 6.94
CA LYS A 173 -14.19 22.53 6.10
C LYS A 173 -13.90 23.86 5.37
N SER A 174 -13.45 24.89 6.07
CA SER A 174 -13.25 26.22 5.50
C SER A 174 -12.19 26.23 4.39
N CYS A 175 -11.08 25.52 4.59
CA CYS A 175 -10.06 25.37 3.56
C CYS A 175 -10.53 24.50 2.38
N ALA A 176 -11.38 23.49 2.64
CA ALA A 176 -11.92 22.65 1.58
C ALA A 176 -12.80 23.45 0.61
N ASP A 177 -13.61 24.39 1.10
CA ASP A 177 -14.59 25.13 0.30
C ASP A 177 -13.94 25.91 -0.86
N GLN A 178 -12.72 26.41 -0.65
CA GLN A 178 -11.95 27.17 -1.65
C GLN A 178 -11.22 26.31 -2.69
N LEU A 179 -11.24 24.97 -2.53
CA LEU A 179 -10.54 24.06 -3.42
C LEU A 179 -11.48 23.47 -4.48
N SER A 180 -11.02 23.53 -5.73
CA SER A 180 -11.60 22.82 -6.88
C SER A 180 -10.80 21.56 -7.26
N HIS A 181 -9.55 21.45 -6.80
CA HIS A 181 -8.66 20.31 -7.05
C HIS A 181 -7.98 19.87 -5.76
N CYS A 182 -7.76 18.57 -5.61
CA CYS A 182 -7.08 18.00 -4.44
C CYS A 182 -5.59 18.43 -4.42
N PRO A 183 -5.08 19.02 -3.33
CA PRO A 183 -3.67 19.43 -3.25
C PRO A 183 -2.66 18.27 -3.32
N ILE A 184 -3.06 17.04 -2.99
CA ILE A 184 -2.17 15.86 -3.02
C ILE A 184 -2.03 15.28 -4.43
N CYS A 185 -3.16 15.07 -5.11
CA CYS A 185 -3.19 14.33 -6.38
C CYS A 185 -3.62 15.16 -7.58
N ARG A 186 -4.00 16.42 -7.37
CA ARG A 186 -4.48 17.36 -8.40
C ARG A 186 -5.73 16.89 -9.15
N CYS A 187 -6.42 15.85 -8.66
CA CYS A 187 -7.71 15.43 -9.22
C CYS A 187 -8.79 16.50 -8.96
N PRO A 188 -9.72 16.72 -9.90
CA PRO A 188 -10.88 17.58 -9.68
C PRO A 188 -11.73 17.04 -8.53
N ILE A 189 -12.22 17.94 -7.68
CA ILE A 189 -13.05 17.60 -6.52
C ILE A 189 -14.50 17.63 -6.98
N PHE A 190 -15.14 16.46 -7.04
CA PHE A 190 -16.56 16.35 -7.37
C PHE A 190 -17.46 16.45 -6.14
N GLU A 191 -16.97 15.97 -5.00
CA GLU A 191 -17.74 15.93 -3.75
C GLU A 191 -16.79 16.04 -2.55
N LYS A 192 -17.26 16.75 -1.51
CA LYS A 192 -16.53 17.02 -0.26
C LYS A 192 -17.29 16.35 0.88
N ILE A 193 -16.76 15.25 1.42
CA ILE A 193 -17.42 14.46 2.46
C ILE A 193 -16.80 14.78 3.81
N ARG A 194 -17.63 15.06 4.83
CA ARG A 194 -17.14 15.21 6.21
C ARG A 194 -16.81 13.83 6.79
N ALA A 195 -15.56 13.61 7.15
CA ALA A 195 -15.09 12.40 7.81
C ALA A 195 -15.10 12.58 9.33
N PHE A 196 -15.48 11.54 10.06
CA PHE A 196 -15.35 11.46 11.51
C PHE A 196 -14.10 10.63 11.81
N VAL A 197 -13.04 11.29 12.28
CA VAL A 197 -11.81 10.65 12.72
C VAL A 197 -11.88 10.55 14.24
N SER A 198 -12.18 9.35 14.75
CA SER A 198 -12.12 9.03 16.18
C SER A 198 -10.72 8.54 16.51
N PHE A 199 -10.06 9.20 17.45
CA PHE A 199 -8.81 8.74 18.04
C PHE A 199 -9.18 8.05 19.37
N GLU A 200 -8.92 6.74 19.50
CA GLU A 200 -8.81 6.07 20.80
C GLU A 200 -7.36 6.17 21.30
#